data_AF-A0A417QM43-F1
#
_entry.id   AF-A0A417QM43-F1
#
_cell.length_a   1.000
_cell.length_b   1.000
_cell.length_c   1.000
_cell.angle_alpha   90.00
_cell.angle_beta   90.00
_cell.angle_gamma   90.00
#
_symmetry.space_group_name_H-M   'P 1'
#
loop_
_entity.id
_entity.type
_entity.pdbx_description
1 polymer ?
#
loop_
_entity_poly.entity_id
_entity_poly.type
_entity_poly.pdbx_seq_one_letter_code
_entity_poly.pdbx_strand_id
1 'polypeptide(L)'
;MTEEFRDYIIHTRKIPAKEAVCEAYPESLKDELRDYLKENGYQQLYSHQVEMFKTAEAGKNVVITTSTASGKTLAFLLPVLQEILENPLARAIFVYPTKALASDQYRALQPAIEFFGDGKISAGVYDGDTKPAERTRIRQSANIILTNPEMLNGAFLPNHSNYGFDTIFANLKYIVIDELHSYRGAAGY
;
A
#
# COMPACT_ATOMS: atom_id res chain seq x y z
N MET A 1 -12.57 36.76 -1.81
CA MET A 1 -11.93 37.29 -0.59
C MET A 1 -12.25 38.77 -0.55
N THR A 2 -13.05 39.19 0.41
CA THR A 2 -13.39 40.60 0.63
C THR A 2 -12.14 41.38 1.05
N GLU A 3 -12.05 42.66 0.66
CA GLU A 3 -10.88 43.51 0.89
C GLU A 3 -10.50 43.64 2.38
N GLU A 4 -11.44 43.47 3.31
CA GLU A 4 -11.25 43.58 4.76
C GLU A 4 -10.25 42.59 5.40
N PHE A 5 -9.95 41.46 4.75
CA PHE A 5 -9.04 40.44 5.32
C PHE A 5 -7.57 40.61 4.89
N ARG A 6 -7.25 41.51 3.97
CA ARG A 6 -5.86 41.73 3.52
C ARG A 6 -4.98 42.38 4.60
N ASP A 7 -5.57 43.25 5.41
CA ASP A 7 -4.84 44.04 6.42
C ASP A 7 -4.39 43.23 7.65
N TYR A 8 -4.86 41.98 7.79
CA TYR A 8 -4.47 41.07 8.87
C TYR A 8 -3.44 40.01 8.46
N ILE A 9 -2.97 40.01 7.20
CA ILE A 9 -1.96 39.05 6.73
C ILE A 9 -0.56 39.57 7.07
N ILE A 10 0.04 39.03 8.13
CA ILE A 10 1.40 39.37 8.55
C ILE A 10 2.49 38.68 7.71
N HIS A 11 2.14 37.62 6.97
CA HIS A 11 3.09 36.88 6.15
C HIS A 11 2.40 36.11 5.01
N THR A 12 2.95 36.22 3.80
CA THR A 12 2.58 35.37 2.66
C THR A 12 3.84 34.70 2.13
N ARG A 13 3.83 33.36 2.05
CA ARG A 13 4.89 32.58 1.42
C ARG A 13 4.33 31.86 0.20
N LYS A 14 4.83 32.21 -0.99
CA LYS A 14 4.54 31.48 -2.21
C LYS A 14 5.64 30.43 -2.43
N ILE A 15 5.28 29.16 -2.37
CA ILE A 15 6.18 28.06 -2.69
C ILE A 15 6.13 27.85 -4.21
N PRO A 16 7.28 27.82 -4.91
CA PRO A 16 7.28 27.59 -6.36
C PRO A 16 6.75 26.18 -6.67
N ALA A 17 6.05 26.05 -7.80
CA ALA A 17 5.64 24.75 -8.30
C ALA A 17 6.89 23.93 -8.66
N LYS A 18 6.87 22.63 -8.33
CA LYS A 18 7.91 21.68 -8.73
C LYS A 18 7.33 20.79 -9.83
N GLU A 19 8.02 20.72 -10.96
CA GLU A 19 7.63 19.81 -12.03
C GLU A 19 7.80 18.35 -11.61
N ALA A 20 6.90 17.52 -12.09
CA ALA A 20 6.99 16.08 -11.93
C ALA A 20 8.21 15.54 -12.68
N VAL A 21 9.01 14.73 -12.00
CA VAL A 21 10.06 13.92 -12.65
C VAL A 21 9.46 12.55 -12.93
N CYS A 22 9.27 12.24 -14.21
CA CYS A 22 8.69 10.98 -14.67
C CYS A 22 9.75 10.15 -15.41
N GLU A 23 9.61 8.83 -15.29
CA GLU A 23 10.45 7.83 -15.94
C GLU A 23 9.58 6.84 -16.71
N ALA A 24 10.17 6.16 -17.69
CA ALA A 24 9.53 5.05 -18.37
C ALA A 24 9.32 3.88 -17.39
N TYR A 25 8.42 2.95 -17.74
CA TYR A 25 8.24 1.74 -16.95
C TYR A 25 9.55 0.94 -16.84
N PRO A 26 9.83 0.31 -15.68
CA PRO A 26 10.89 -0.68 -15.58
C PRO A 26 10.77 -1.75 -16.66
N GLU A 27 11.90 -2.19 -17.22
CA GLU A 27 11.92 -3.23 -18.26
C GLU A 27 11.38 -4.57 -17.75
N SER A 28 11.62 -4.87 -16.46
CA SER A 28 11.13 -6.08 -15.79
C SER A 28 9.65 -6.04 -15.41
N LEU A 29 8.99 -4.87 -15.49
CA LEU A 29 7.57 -4.75 -15.18
C LEU A 29 6.74 -5.61 -16.15
N LYS A 30 5.91 -6.52 -15.61
CA LYS A 30 5.05 -7.38 -16.42
C LYS A 30 4.13 -6.60 -17.34
N ASP A 31 3.87 -7.17 -18.52
CA ASP A 31 2.99 -6.55 -19.51
C ASP A 31 1.57 -6.37 -18.98
N GLU A 32 1.02 -7.34 -18.25
CA GLU A 32 -0.30 -7.20 -17.62
C GLU A 32 -0.36 -6.00 -16.62
N LEU A 33 0.74 -5.69 -15.93
CA LEU A 33 0.82 -4.50 -15.06
C LEU A 33 0.96 -3.21 -15.86
N ARG A 34 1.68 -3.23 -16.99
CA ARG A 34 1.74 -2.09 -17.90
C ARG A 34 0.37 -1.77 -18.48
N ASP A 35 -0.40 -2.79 -18.82
CA ASP A 35 -1.76 -2.63 -19.33
C ASP A 35 -2.69 -2.03 -18.25
N TYR A 36 -2.65 -2.56 -17.03
CA TYR A 36 -3.34 -1.97 -15.87
C TYR A 36 -3.00 -0.48 -15.70
N LEU A 37 -1.70 -0.14 -15.72
CA LEU A 37 -1.23 1.23 -15.57
C LEU A 37 -1.76 2.15 -16.68
N LYS A 38 -1.70 1.71 -17.94
CA LYS A 38 -2.19 2.48 -19.09
C LYS A 38 -3.69 2.72 -19.03
N GLU A 39 -4.48 1.70 -18.70
CA GLU A 39 -5.94 1.83 -18.56
C GLU A 39 -6.34 2.79 -17.45
N ASN A 40 -5.53 2.88 -16.40
CA ASN A 40 -5.74 3.81 -15.30
C ASN A 40 -5.06 5.18 -15.51
N GLY A 41 -4.61 5.48 -16.73
CA GLY A 41 -4.08 6.79 -17.12
C GLY A 41 -2.61 7.05 -16.75
N TYR A 42 -1.89 6.06 -16.23
CA TYR A 42 -0.49 6.18 -15.86
C TYR A 42 0.43 5.90 -17.05
N GLN A 43 0.56 6.84 -17.99
CA GLN A 43 1.43 6.68 -19.18
C GLN A 43 2.93 6.60 -18.84
N GLN A 44 3.33 7.21 -17.71
CA GLN A 44 4.66 7.17 -17.14
C GLN A 44 4.53 7.05 -15.62
N LEU A 45 5.60 6.64 -14.96
CA LEU A 45 5.68 6.59 -13.50
C LEU A 45 6.52 7.76 -12.99
N TYR A 46 6.23 8.26 -11.80
CA TYR A 46 7.14 9.18 -11.15
C TYR A 46 8.47 8.47 -10.83
N SER A 47 9.59 9.19 -10.85
CA SER A 47 10.92 8.62 -10.59
C SER A 47 10.98 7.83 -9.28
N HIS A 48 10.35 8.34 -8.22
CA HIS A 48 10.29 7.66 -6.92
C HIS A 48 9.50 6.33 -6.95
N GLN A 49 8.53 6.19 -7.85
CA GLN A 49 7.78 4.93 -8.04
C GLN A 49 8.66 3.89 -8.75
N VAL A 50 9.44 4.33 -9.75
CA VAL A 50 10.40 3.47 -10.46
C VAL A 50 11.54 3.05 -9.54
N GLU A 51 12.08 3.97 -8.74
CA GLU A 51 13.11 3.69 -7.74
C GLU A 51 12.62 2.70 -6.68
N MET A 52 11.39 2.90 -6.17
CA MET A 52 10.74 1.97 -5.25
C MET A 52 10.64 0.56 -5.83
N PHE A 53 10.14 0.46 -7.06
CA PHE A 53 9.99 -0.81 -7.76
C PHE A 53 11.33 -1.55 -7.90
N LYS A 54 12.35 -0.88 -8.44
CA LYS A 54 13.70 -1.47 -8.63
C LYS A 54 14.35 -1.86 -7.30
N THR A 55 14.15 -1.06 -6.25
CA THR A 55 14.72 -1.33 -4.93
C THR A 55 14.05 -2.54 -4.27
N ALA A 56 12.71 -2.63 -4.38
CA ALA A 56 11.92 -3.75 -3.89
C ALA A 56 12.22 -5.05 -4.66
N GLU A 57 12.39 -4.98 -5.98
CA GLU A 57 12.78 -6.11 -6.83
C GLU A 57 14.17 -6.65 -6.45
N ALA A 58 15.09 -5.76 -6.07
CA ALA A 58 16.40 -6.15 -5.55
C ALA A 58 16.37 -6.73 -4.12
N GLY A 59 15.19 -6.92 -3.53
CA GLY A 59 15.02 -7.46 -2.17
C GLY A 59 15.47 -6.53 -1.05
N LYS A 60 15.55 -5.21 -1.31
CA LYS A 60 16.03 -4.22 -0.35
C LYS A 60 14.87 -3.54 0.37
N ASN A 61 15.07 -3.27 1.66
CA ASN A 61 14.16 -2.43 2.44
C ASN A 61 14.30 -0.96 2.04
N VAL A 62 13.18 -0.25 2.01
CA VAL A 62 13.10 1.11 1.49
C VAL A 62 12.07 1.93 2.27
N VAL A 63 12.40 3.19 2.51
CA VAL A 63 11.52 4.17 3.15
C VAL A 63 11.34 5.32 2.18
N ILE A 64 10.09 5.61 1.83
CA ILE A 64 9.74 6.73 0.96
C ILE A 64 9.28 7.91 1.81
N THR A 65 9.92 9.06 1.62
CA THR A 65 9.48 10.33 2.21
C THR A 65 8.95 11.25 1.11
N THR A 66 7.68 11.09 0.76
CA THR A 66 7.00 11.95 -0.21
C THR A 66 5.84 12.69 0.44
N SER A 67 5.45 13.84 -0.13
CA SER A 67 4.28 14.58 0.35
C SER A 67 3.00 13.78 0.13
N THR A 68 1.95 14.06 0.91
CA THR A 68 0.61 13.53 0.67
C THR A 68 0.17 13.87 -0.77
N ALA A 69 -0.59 12.97 -1.42
CA ALA A 69 -1.00 13.06 -2.83
C ALA A 69 0.13 12.97 -3.90
N SER A 70 1.34 12.52 -3.52
CA SER A 70 2.46 12.30 -4.46
C SER A 70 2.41 10.97 -5.25
N GLY A 71 1.45 10.09 -4.97
CA GLY A 71 1.40 8.75 -5.57
C GLY A 71 2.16 7.67 -4.79
N LYS A 72 2.38 7.85 -3.47
CA LYS A 72 3.02 6.86 -2.58
C LYS A 72 2.37 5.48 -2.64
N THR A 73 1.04 5.43 -2.73
CA THR A 73 0.28 4.17 -2.74
C THR A 73 0.67 3.31 -3.93
N LEU A 74 0.72 3.89 -5.13
CA LEU A 74 1.16 3.17 -6.31
C LEU A 74 2.62 2.73 -6.20
N ALA A 75 3.48 3.54 -5.57
CA ALA A 75 4.90 3.22 -5.41
C ALA A 75 5.12 1.88 -4.68
N PHE A 76 4.48 1.69 -3.51
CA PHE A 76 4.63 0.43 -2.77
C PHE A 76 3.73 -0.69 -3.28
N LEU A 77 2.62 -0.37 -3.96
CA LEU A 77 1.69 -1.37 -4.48
C LEU A 77 2.26 -2.10 -5.69
N LEU A 78 2.92 -1.39 -6.61
CA LEU A 78 3.45 -1.99 -7.84
C LEU A 78 4.34 -3.23 -7.63
N PRO A 79 5.40 -3.19 -6.78
CA PRO A 79 6.22 -4.38 -6.56
C PRO A 79 5.43 -5.52 -5.90
N VAL A 80 4.42 -5.20 -5.08
CA VAL A 80 3.55 -6.21 -4.45
C VAL A 80 2.67 -6.91 -5.49
N LEU A 81 2.05 -6.15 -6.39
CA LEU A 81 1.25 -6.74 -7.47
C LEU A 81 2.12 -7.59 -8.41
N GLN A 82 3.32 -7.13 -8.74
CA GLN A 82 4.28 -7.89 -9.56
C GLN A 82 4.58 -9.26 -8.95
N GLU A 83 4.98 -9.28 -7.67
CA GLU A 83 5.28 -10.53 -6.97
C GLU A 83 4.06 -11.46 -6.90
N ILE A 84 2.85 -10.93 -6.65
CA ILE A 84 1.63 -11.75 -6.61
C ILE A 84 1.33 -12.36 -7.98
N LEU A 85 1.50 -11.59 -9.05
CA LEU A 85 1.30 -12.07 -10.42
C LEU A 85 2.37 -13.09 -10.84
N GLU A 86 3.58 -13.03 -10.28
CA GLU A 86 4.66 -14.01 -10.49
C GLU A 86 4.49 -15.26 -9.64
N ASN A 87 4.01 -15.09 -8.41
CA ASN A 87 3.83 -16.12 -7.43
C ASN A 87 2.46 -15.93 -6.74
N PRO A 88 1.41 -16.63 -7.18
CA PRO A 88 0.06 -16.51 -6.61
C PRO A 88 -0.04 -16.88 -5.12
N LEU A 89 0.95 -17.58 -4.58
CA LEU A 89 1.03 -17.88 -3.15
C LEU A 89 1.59 -16.71 -2.33
N ALA A 90 2.22 -15.72 -2.96
CA ALA A 90 2.81 -14.57 -2.28
C ALA A 90 1.76 -13.83 -1.43
N ARG A 91 2.23 -13.38 -0.26
CA ARG A 91 1.45 -12.64 0.72
C ARG A 91 2.13 -11.31 1.03
N ALA A 92 1.31 -10.30 1.24
CA ALA A 92 1.73 -8.98 1.69
C ALA A 92 0.84 -8.50 2.83
N ILE A 93 1.45 -7.88 3.84
CA ILE A 93 0.74 -7.28 4.97
C ILE A 93 0.92 -5.78 4.91
N PHE A 94 -0.18 -5.04 4.81
CA PHE A 94 -0.17 -3.58 4.81
C PHE A 94 -0.68 -3.09 6.16
N VAL A 95 0.17 -2.40 6.89
CA VAL A 95 -0.09 -1.91 8.23
C VAL A 95 -0.40 -0.43 8.16
N TYR A 96 -1.62 -0.08 8.58
CA TYR A 96 -2.09 1.29 8.63
C TYR A 96 -2.30 1.72 10.09
N PRO A 97 -2.11 3.02 10.40
CA PRO A 97 -2.30 3.54 11.76
C PRO A 97 -3.75 3.48 12.23
N THR A 98 -4.73 3.49 11.31
CA THR A 98 -6.16 3.49 11.65
C THR A 98 -6.96 2.54 10.76
N LYS A 99 -8.07 2.01 11.31
CA LYS A 99 -9.03 1.17 10.56
C LYS A 99 -9.66 1.92 9.38
N ALA A 100 -9.96 3.21 9.58
CA ALA A 100 -10.53 4.07 8.54
C ALA A 100 -9.56 4.18 7.34
N LEU A 101 -8.27 4.44 7.61
CA LEU A 101 -7.28 4.49 6.55
C LEU A 101 -7.10 3.14 5.86
N ALA A 102 -7.06 2.03 6.61
CA ALA A 102 -7.02 0.69 6.01
C ALA A 102 -8.21 0.44 5.07
N SER A 103 -9.41 0.85 5.49
CA SER A 103 -10.63 0.74 4.68
C SER A 103 -10.58 1.61 3.42
N ASP A 104 -10.07 2.83 3.52
CA ASP A 104 -9.92 3.73 2.36
C ASP A 104 -8.88 3.20 1.37
N GLN A 105 -7.78 2.64 1.87
CA GLN A 105 -6.77 2.02 1.01
C GLN A 105 -7.28 0.71 0.38
N TYR A 106 -8.14 -0.05 1.08
CA TYR A 106 -8.79 -1.21 0.48
C TYR A 106 -9.70 -0.84 -0.69
N ARG A 107 -10.43 0.29 -0.59
CA ARG A 107 -11.21 0.85 -1.70
C ARG A 107 -10.32 1.27 -2.87
N ALA A 108 -9.17 1.88 -2.58
CA ALA A 108 -8.20 2.25 -3.60
C ALA A 108 -7.56 1.04 -4.33
N LEU A 109 -7.62 -0.16 -3.73
CA LEU A 109 -7.17 -1.41 -4.36
C LEU A 109 -8.22 -2.08 -5.25
N GLN A 110 -9.52 -1.72 -5.13
CA GLN A 110 -10.58 -2.36 -5.90
C GLN A 110 -10.36 -2.30 -7.42
N PRO A 111 -9.93 -1.16 -8.01
CA PRO A 111 -9.68 -1.10 -9.45
C PRO A 111 -8.64 -2.12 -9.93
N ALA A 112 -7.61 -2.39 -9.12
CA ALA A 112 -6.60 -3.40 -9.45
C ALA A 112 -7.20 -4.81 -9.39
N ILE A 113 -7.95 -5.11 -8.33
CA ILE A 113 -8.60 -6.42 -8.15
C ILE A 113 -9.59 -6.69 -9.30
N GLU A 114 -10.39 -5.69 -9.65
CA GLU A 114 -11.35 -5.78 -10.76
C GLU A 114 -10.66 -5.96 -12.11
N PHE A 115 -9.58 -5.21 -12.37
CA PHE A 115 -8.84 -5.30 -13.63
C PHE A 115 -8.20 -6.67 -13.85
N PHE A 116 -7.51 -7.21 -12.84
CA PHE A 116 -6.84 -8.53 -12.98
C PHE A 116 -7.83 -9.70 -12.89
N GLY A 117 -9.02 -9.46 -12.32
CA GLY A 117 -10.10 -10.43 -12.23
C GLY A 117 -9.97 -11.37 -11.04
N ASP A 118 -11.08 -12.08 -10.79
CA ASP A 118 -11.23 -12.99 -9.67
C ASP A 118 -10.17 -14.09 -9.68
N GLY A 119 -9.50 -14.27 -8.53
CA GLY A 119 -8.52 -15.33 -8.31
C GLY A 119 -7.08 -14.99 -8.74
N LYS A 120 -6.84 -13.89 -9.45
CA LYS A 120 -5.47 -13.41 -9.72
C LYS A 120 -4.92 -12.59 -8.54
N ILE A 121 -5.71 -11.64 -8.06
CA ILE A 121 -5.33 -10.78 -6.93
C ILE A 121 -6.49 -10.73 -5.94
N SER A 122 -6.24 -11.14 -4.71
CA SER A 122 -7.22 -11.05 -3.62
C SER A 122 -6.69 -10.17 -2.50
N ALA A 123 -7.57 -9.34 -1.93
CA ALA A 123 -7.25 -8.54 -0.76
C ALA A 123 -8.39 -8.58 0.27
N GLY A 124 -8.07 -8.17 1.50
CA GLY A 124 -9.08 -7.97 2.53
C GLY A 124 -8.58 -7.14 3.71
N VAL A 125 -9.52 -6.46 4.36
CA VAL A 125 -9.27 -5.75 5.63
C VAL A 125 -9.43 -6.75 6.77
N TYR A 126 -8.39 -6.90 7.57
CA TYR A 126 -8.38 -7.72 8.78
C TYR A 126 -8.18 -6.81 9.99
N ASP A 127 -9.28 -6.48 10.65
CA ASP A 127 -9.29 -5.64 11.84
C ASP A 127 -10.30 -6.13 12.90
N GLY A 128 -10.43 -5.35 13.99
CA GLY A 128 -11.36 -5.61 15.08
C GLY A 128 -12.82 -5.71 14.67
N ASP A 129 -13.21 -5.07 13.56
CA ASP A 129 -14.59 -4.97 13.08
C ASP A 129 -14.90 -6.04 12.00
N THR A 130 -13.86 -6.74 11.54
CA THR A 130 -13.97 -7.81 10.55
C THR A 130 -14.67 -9.03 11.15
N LYS A 131 -15.77 -9.46 10.51
CA LYS A 131 -16.58 -10.60 10.97
C LYS A 131 -15.77 -11.91 10.98
N PRO A 132 -16.07 -12.87 11.87
CA PRO A 132 -15.30 -14.13 11.97
C PRO A 132 -15.18 -14.93 10.68
N ALA A 133 -16.27 -15.06 9.90
CA ALA A 133 -16.26 -15.76 8.62
C ALA A 133 -15.33 -15.07 7.61
N GLU A 134 -15.35 -13.74 7.57
CA GLU A 134 -14.51 -12.94 6.69
C GLU A 134 -13.04 -13.02 7.08
N ARG A 135 -12.73 -13.00 8.39
CA ARG A 135 -11.37 -13.25 8.88
C ARG A 135 -10.81 -14.59 8.39
N THR A 136 -11.63 -15.64 8.40
CA THR A 136 -11.24 -16.95 7.88
C THR A 136 -11.00 -16.92 6.36
N ARG A 137 -11.90 -16.30 5.59
CA ARG A 137 -11.73 -16.12 4.14
C ARG A 137 -10.41 -15.40 3.81
N ILE A 138 -10.14 -14.30 4.52
CA ILE A 138 -8.93 -13.49 4.31
C ILE A 138 -7.67 -14.31 4.59
N ARG A 139 -7.60 -15.05 5.72
CA ARG A 139 -6.41 -15.87 6.02
C ARG A 139 -6.15 -16.97 4.99
N GLN A 140 -7.20 -17.52 4.38
CA GLN A 140 -7.08 -18.60 3.42
C GLN A 140 -6.72 -18.11 2.00
N SER A 141 -7.27 -16.97 1.57
CA SER A 141 -7.30 -16.59 0.16
C SER A 141 -6.68 -15.24 -0.19
N ALA A 142 -6.57 -14.30 0.75
CA ALA A 142 -6.08 -12.95 0.44
C ALA A 142 -4.57 -12.95 0.18
N ASN A 143 -4.14 -12.35 -0.93
CA ASN A 143 -2.75 -12.02 -1.18
C ASN A 143 -2.32 -10.79 -0.38
N ILE A 144 -3.17 -9.76 -0.32
CA ILE A 144 -2.90 -8.51 0.40
C ILE A 144 -3.83 -8.40 1.60
N ILE A 145 -3.25 -8.34 2.80
CA ILE A 145 -3.99 -8.19 4.04
C ILE A 145 -3.73 -6.79 4.61
N LEU A 146 -4.79 -5.98 4.68
CA LEU A 146 -4.73 -4.64 5.26
C LEU A 146 -5.13 -4.73 6.73
N THR A 147 -4.28 -4.26 7.62
CA THR A 147 -4.44 -4.41 9.07
C THR A 147 -3.93 -3.19 9.82
N ASN A 148 -3.95 -3.26 11.15
CA ASN A 148 -3.38 -2.28 12.06
C ASN A 148 -2.44 -2.98 13.07
N PRO A 149 -1.61 -2.22 13.82
CA PRO A 149 -0.68 -2.82 14.78
C PRO A 149 -1.37 -3.61 15.89
N GLU A 150 -2.54 -3.16 16.34
CA GLU A 150 -3.34 -3.86 17.35
C GLU A 150 -3.63 -5.30 16.92
N MET A 151 -4.03 -5.49 15.66
CA MET A 151 -4.38 -6.80 15.14
C MET A 151 -3.16 -7.66 14.85
N LEU A 152 -2.03 -7.05 14.46
CA LEU A 152 -0.77 -7.78 14.40
C LEU A 152 -0.40 -8.38 15.76
N ASN A 153 -0.44 -7.57 16.82
CA ASN A 153 -0.07 -8.01 18.17
C ASN A 153 -1.13 -8.92 18.81
N GLY A 154 -2.42 -8.66 18.56
CA GLY A 154 -3.52 -9.36 19.21
C GLY A 154 -3.96 -10.65 18.49
N ALA A 155 -3.70 -10.78 17.18
CA ALA A 155 -4.12 -11.95 16.42
C ALA A 155 -3.02 -12.59 15.59
N PHE A 156 -2.23 -11.83 14.83
CA PHE A 156 -1.32 -12.44 13.86
C PHE A 156 -0.14 -13.12 14.57
N LEU A 157 0.58 -12.37 15.40
CA LEU A 157 1.77 -12.86 16.07
C LEU A 157 1.45 -13.95 17.11
N PRO A 158 0.44 -13.83 17.99
CA PRO A 158 0.13 -14.89 18.96
C PRO A 158 -0.31 -16.21 18.31
N ASN A 159 -0.88 -16.13 17.11
CA ASN A 159 -1.39 -17.29 16.38
C ASN A 159 -0.52 -17.67 15.19
N HIS A 160 0.76 -17.26 15.13
CA HIS A 160 1.60 -17.37 13.93
C HIS A 160 1.76 -18.79 13.38
N SER A 161 1.56 -19.84 14.19
CA SER A 161 1.59 -21.25 13.78
C SER A 161 0.21 -21.90 13.64
N ASN A 162 -0.88 -21.14 13.80
CA ASN A 162 -2.24 -21.65 13.92
C ASN A 162 -3.24 -20.88 13.04
N TYR A 163 -4.43 -21.45 12.87
CA TYR A 163 -5.59 -20.80 12.25
C TYR A 163 -5.37 -20.24 10.83
N GLY A 164 -4.35 -20.71 10.10
CA GLY A 164 -4.00 -20.25 8.75
C GLY A 164 -3.00 -19.09 8.71
N PHE A 165 -2.54 -18.56 9.85
CA PHE A 165 -1.47 -17.57 9.87
C PHE A 165 -0.11 -18.15 9.48
N ASP A 166 0.11 -19.43 9.73
CA ASP A 166 1.27 -20.19 9.29
C ASP A 166 1.46 -20.11 7.77
N THR A 167 0.36 -20.23 7.01
CA THR A 167 0.38 -20.10 5.55
C THR A 167 0.68 -18.67 5.11
N ILE A 168 0.17 -17.67 5.84
CA ILE A 168 0.47 -16.26 5.57
C ILE A 168 1.97 -16.00 5.76
N PHE A 169 2.52 -16.37 6.92
CA PHE A 169 3.91 -16.11 7.26
C PHE A 169 4.89 -16.91 6.40
N ALA A 170 4.56 -18.15 6.03
CA ALA A 170 5.39 -18.97 5.15
C ALA A 170 5.55 -18.38 3.74
N ASN A 171 4.58 -17.59 3.27
CA ASN A 171 4.58 -16.98 1.94
C ASN A 171 4.68 -15.45 1.97
N LEU A 172 5.03 -14.85 3.11
CA LEU A 172 5.11 -13.41 3.27
C LEU A 172 6.33 -12.87 2.52
N LYS A 173 6.07 -11.97 1.56
CA LYS A 173 7.10 -11.31 0.72
C LYS A 173 7.27 -9.85 1.05
N TYR A 174 6.18 -9.18 1.41
CA TYR A 174 6.18 -7.73 1.68
C TYR A 174 5.46 -7.39 2.98
N ILE A 175 6.04 -6.46 3.72
CA ILE A 175 5.37 -5.73 4.79
C ILE A 175 5.45 -4.25 4.42
N VAL A 176 4.29 -3.61 4.26
CA VAL A 176 4.20 -2.17 4.02
C VAL A 176 3.71 -1.52 5.29
N ILE A 177 4.44 -0.51 5.76
CA ILE A 177 4.06 0.28 6.94
C ILE A 177 3.78 1.69 6.45
N ASP A 178 2.51 2.10 6.48
CA ASP A 178 2.12 3.45 6.08
C ASP A 178 2.15 4.42 7.26
N GLU A 179 2.40 5.69 6.97
CA GLU A 179 2.49 6.75 7.97
C GLU A 179 3.49 6.43 9.09
N LEU A 180 4.71 5.99 8.74
CA LEU A 180 5.74 5.54 9.68
C LEU A 180 5.98 6.54 10.84
N HIS A 181 5.81 7.83 10.58
CA HIS A 181 5.97 8.90 11.55
C HIS A 181 4.92 8.88 12.68
N SER A 182 3.78 8.23 12.47
CA SER A 182 2.70 8.06 13.46
C SER A 182 3.05 7.02 14.54
N TYR A 183 3.98 6.10 14.26
CA TYR A 183 4.43 5.07 15.20
C TYR A 183 5.54 5.58 16.14
N ARG A 184 5.30 6.73 16.79
CA ARG A 184 6.21 7.33 17.79
C ARG A 184 5.53 7.41 19.15
N GLY A 185 6.32 7.40 20.23
CA GLY A 185 5.80 7.48 21.60
C GLY A 185 5.17 6.17 22.07
N ALA A 186 4.14 6.24 22.93
CA ALA A 186 3.50 5.06 23.53
C ALA A 186 2.86 4.09 22.50
N ALA A 187 2.58 4.56 21.27
CA ALA A 187 2.04 3.73 20.19
C ALA A 187 3.11 2.99 19.37
N GLY A 188 4.40 3.24 19.62
CA GLY A 188 5.53 2.56 18.98
C GLY A 188 6.21 1.48 19.85
N TYR A 189 5.69 1.22 21.05
CA TYR A 189 6.15 0.19 21.99
C TYR A 189 5.26 -1.04 21.95
#